data_AF-A0A935LHR1-F1
#
_entry.id   AF-A0A935LHR1-F1
#
_cell.length_a   1.000
_cell.length_b   1.000
_cell.length_c   1.000
_cell.angle_alpha   90.00
_cell.angle_beta   90.00
_cell.angle_gamma   90.00
#
_symmetry.space_group_name_H-M   'P 1'
#
loop_
_entity.id
_entity.type
_entity.pdbx_description
1 polymer ?
#
loop_
_entity_poly.entity_id
_entity_poly.type
_entity_poly.pdbx_seq_one_letter_code
_entity_poly.pdbx_strand_id
1 'polypeptide(L)'
;MQGNYWPRSTSKASIAEQTKRINADAQAIKWRDAKIESITFQLARLKASKFGGKTERMSAQQRSLFEETLAADQASLEAQLAALQPSVSTRNRGTPRQASTSPTQTRSTAATLAACGHPC
;
A
#
# COMPACT_ATOMS: atom_id res chain seq x y z
N MET A 1 51.88 -25.62 -9.62
CA MET A 1 50.62 -24.95 -10.04
C MET A 1 49.47 -25.92 -9.83
N GLN A 2 48.77 -25.81 -8.70
CA GLN A 2 47.59 -26.65 -8.41
C GLN A 2 46.37 -25.74 -8.51
N GLY A 3 45.64 -25.87 -9.63
CA GLY A 3 44.43 -25.11 -9.90
C GLY A 3 43.26 -25.72 -9.15
N ASN A 4 42.59 -24.91 -8.34
CA ASN A 4 41.47 -25.30 -7.49
C ASN A 4 40.34 -25.97 -8.31
N TYR A 5 40.13 -27.26 -8.08
CA TYR A 5 39.00 -28.00 -8.61
C TYR A 5 37.75 -27.68 -7.79
N TRP A 6 36.90 -26.77 -8.31
CA TRP A 6 35.52 -26.64 -7.83
C TRP A 6 34.67 -27.76 -8.47
N PRO A 7 34.05 -28.66 -7.70
CA PRO A 7 33.25 -29.75 -8.25
C PRO A 7 31.97 -29.19 -8.90
N ARG A 8 32.01 -28.98 -10.22
CA ARG A 8 30.94 -28.34 -11.03
C ARG A 8 29.61 -29.10 -11.07
N SER A 9 29.57 -30.40 -10.72
CA SER A 9 28.39 -31.25 -10.87
C SER A 9 27.30 -30.98 -9.83
N THR A 10 27.68 -30.82 -8.55
CA THR A 10 26.72 -30.49 -7.47
C THR A 10 26.19 -29.07 -7.60
N SER A 11 27.01 -28.13 -8.06
CA SER A 11 26.58 -26.75 -8.32
C SER A 11 25.52 -26.67 -9.42
N LYS A 12 25.67 -27.40 -10.54
CA LYS A 12 24.67 -27.37 -11.63
C LYS A 12 23.31 -27.93 -11.21
N ALA A 13 23.29 -29.05 -10.49
CA ALA A 13 22.06 -29.64 -9.98
C ALA A 13 21.36 -28.72 -8.96
N SER A 14 22.14 -28.10 -8.07
CA SER A 14 21.63 -27.11 -7.12
C SER A 14 21.06 -25.87 -7.81
N ILE A 15 21.74 -25.37 -8.86
CA ILE A 15 21.25 -24.24 -9.67
C ILE A 15 19.92 -24.61 -10.34
N ALA A 16 19.81 -25.79 -10.95
CA ALA A 16 18.58 -26.22 -11.60
C ALA A 16 17.39 -26.30 -10.60
N GLU A 17 17.63 -26.81 -9.40
CA GLU A 17 16.61 -26.85 -8.34
C GLU A 17 16.22 -25.45 -7.86
N GLN A 18 17.20 -24.57 -7.67
CA GLN A 18 16.94 -23.18 -7.33
C GLN A 18 16.13 -22.47 -8.43
N THR A 19 16.46 -22.69 -9.70
CA THR A 19 15.69 -22.13 -10.83
C THR A 19 14.25 -22.62 -10.84
N LYS A 20 13.99 -23.89 -10.55
CA LYS A 20 12.63 -24.42 -10.42
C LYS A 20 11.85 -23.70 -9.32
N ARG A 21 12.46 -23.54 -8.14
CA ARG A 21 11.86 -22.82 -7.01
C ARG A 21 11.57 -21.37 -7.36
N ILE A 22 12.52 -20.67 -7.96
CA ILE A 22 12.35 -19.28 -8.42
C ILE A 22 11.19 -19.16 -9.43
N ASN A 23 11.10 -20.10 -10.38
CA ASN A 23 10.03 -20.08 -11.37
C ASN A 23 8.65 -20.34 -10.73
N ALA A 24 8.56 -21.27 -9.78
CA ALA A 24 7.33 -21.51 -9.03
C ALA A 24 6.93 -20.28 -8.19
N ASP A 25 7.88 -19.67 -7.49
CA ASP A 25 7.66 -18.47 -6.69
C ASP A 25 7.23 -17.29 -7.59
N ALA A 26 7.84 -17.11 -8.76
CA ALA A 26 7.48 -16.08 -9.72
C ALA A 26 6.04 -16.26 -10.25
N GLN A 27 5.60 -17.50 -10.48
CA GLN A 27 4.21 -17.78 -10.86
C GLN A 27 3.25 -17.47 -9.70
N ALA A 28 3.61 -17.85 -8.48
CA ALA A 28 2.81 -17.57 -7.29
C ALA A 28 2.67 -16.06 -7.04
N ILE A 29 3.74 -15.28 -7.22
CA ILE A 29 3.73 -13.82 -7.14
C ILE A 29 2.77 -13.24 -8.19
N LYS A 30 2.93 -13.62 -9.46
CA LYS A 30 2.04 -13.14 -10.55
C LYS A 30 0.56 -13.44 -10.27
N TRP A 31 0.26 -14.63 -9.75
CA TRP A 31 -1.12 -14.99 -9.40
C TRP A 31 -1.67 -14.13 -8.26
N ARG A 32 -0.88 -13.89 -7.21
CA ARG A 32 -1.29 -13.01 -6.11
C ARG A 32 -1.49 -11.57 -6.58
N ASP A 33 -0.59 -11.04 -7.41
CA ASP A 33 -0.70 -9.69 -7.96
C ASP A 33 -1.98 -9.54 -8.79
N ALA A 34 -2.26 -10.47 -9.70
CA ALA A 34 -3.50 -10.47 -10.48
C ALA A 34 -4.76 -10.56 -9.59
N LYS A 35 -4.70 -11.32 -8.49
CA LYS A 35 -5.81 -11.42 -7.54
C LYS A 35 -6.01 -10.12 -6.75
N ILE A 36 -4.92 -9.46 -6.36
CA ILE A 36 -4.95 -8.15 -5.70
C ILE A 36 -5.57 -7.10 -6.63
N GLU A 37 -5.15 -7.05 -7.90
CA GLU A 37 -5.72 -6.14 -8.90
C GLU A 37 -7.22 -6.38 -9.09
N SER A 38 -7.63 -7.64 -9.22
CA SER A 38 -9.04 -8.03 -9.36
C SER A 38 -9.89 -7.60 -8.17
N ILE A 39 -9.42 -7.81 -6.94
CA ILE A 39 -10.14 -7.40 -5.73
C ILE A 39 -10.20 -5.88 -5.62
N THR A 40 -9.09 -5.19 -5.92
CA THR A 40 -9.02 -3.72 -5.90
C THR A 40 -10.00 -3.09 -6.89
N PHE A 41 -10.11 -3.65 -8.09
CA PHE A 41 -11.09 -3.21 -9.08
C PHE A 41 -12.54 -3.40 -8.59
N GLN A 42 -12.85 -4.55 -7.98
CA GLN A 42 -14.18 -4.80 -7.43
C GLN A 42 -14.54 -3.82 -6.31
N LEU A 43 -13.61 -3.52 -5.41
CA LEU A 43 -13.79 -2.51 -4.37
C LEU A 43 -14.05 -1.12 -4.97
N ALA A 44 -13.31 -0.73 -6.00
CA ALA A 44 -13.53 0.54 -6.70
C ALA A 44 -14.94 0.61 -7.33
N ARG A 45 -15.38 -0.49 -7.96
CA ARG A 45 -16.73 -0.61 -8.54
C ARG A 45 -17.82 -0.50 -7.47
N LEU A 46 -17.70 -1.20 -6.34
CA LEU A 46 -18.66 -1.11 -5.23
C LEU A 46 -18.73 0.33 -4.68
N LYS A 47 -17.58 1.00 -4.53
CA LYS A 47 -17.52 2.40 -4.13
C LYS A 47 -18.28 3.31 -5.11
N ALA A 48 -18.06 3.13 -6.42
CA ALA A 48 -18.76 3.89 -7.45
C ALA A 48 -20.28 3.63 -7.42
N SER A 49 -20.72 2.38 -7.26
CA SER A 49 -22.14 2.02 -7.14
C SER A 49 -22.78 2.63 -5.90
N LYS A 50 -22.11 2.66 -4.75
CA LYS A 50 -22.61 3.27 -3.50
C LYS A 50 -22.96 4.76 -3.67
N PHE A 51 -22.16 5.50 -4.46
CA PHE A 51 -22.39 6.93 -4.68
C PHE A 51 -23.12 7.26 -5.99
N GLY A 52 -23.22 6.29 -6.92
CA GLY A 52 -23.87 6.40 -8.22
C GLY A 52 -25.39 6.17 -8.18
N GLY A 53 -25.92 5.56 -7.11
CA GLY A 53 -27.36 5.27 -6.91
C GLY A 53 -28.26 6.49 -6.68
N LYS A 54 -27.83 7.70 -7.05
CA LYS A 54 -28.64 8.93 -6.91
C LYS A 54 -29.85 9.01 -7.85
N THR A 55 -30.09 8.00 -8.70
CA THR A 55 -31.05 8.07 -9.79
C THR A 55 -32.30 7.20 -9.66
N GLU A 56 -32.48 6.38 -8.61
CA GLU A 56 -33.70 5.56 -8.46
C GLU A 56 -34.48 5.79 -7.16
N ARG A 57 -35.80 5.69 -7.32
CA ARG A 57 -36.85 6.01 -6.35
C ARG A 57 -37.00 4.90 -5.29
N MET A 58 -35.92 4.53 -4.61
CA MET A 58 -35.95 3.53 -3.52
C MET A 58 -36.52 4.13 -2.23
N SER A 59 -37.34 3.37 -1.50
CA SER A 59 -37.76 3.75 -0.14
C SER A 59 -36.57 3.70 0.84
N ALA A 60 -36.68 4.40 1.97
CA ALA A 60 -35.61 4.43 2.97
C ALA A 60 -35.25 3.03 3.50
N GLN A 61 -36.25 2.19 3.74
CA GLN A 61 -36.05 0.82 4.21
C GLN A 61 -35.32 -0.04 3.16
N GLN A 62 -35.69 0.07 1.88
CA GLN A 62 -34.98 -0.64 0.81
C GLN A 62 -33.54 -0.16 0.70
N ARG A 63 -33.27 1.14 0.82
CA ARG A 63 -31.89 1.66 0.81
C ARG A 63 -31.05 1.08 1.96
N SER A 64 -31.58 0.99 3.17
CA SER A 64 -30.89 0.37 4.32
C SER A 64 -30.44 -1.05 4.00
N LEU A 65 -31.34 -1.89 3.47
CA LEU A 65 -31.03 -3.28 3.13
C LEU A 65 -29.93 -3.41 2.06
N PHE A 66 -29.95 -2.51 1.06
CA PHE A 66 -28.90 -2.46 0.06
C PHE A 66 -27.56 -1.99 0.64
N GLU A 67 -27.56 -0.98 1.50
CA GLU A 67 -26.35 -0.47 2.16
C GLU A 67 -25.70 -1.52 3.08
N GLU A 68 -26.51 -2.27 3.83
CA GLU A 68 -26.05 -3.39 4.66
C GLU A 68 -25.40 -4.50 3.82
N THR A 69 -26.05 -4.88 2.71
CA THR A 69 -25.52 -5.89 1.78
C THR A 69 -24.21 -5.42 1.14
N LEU A 70 -24.16 -4.17 0.67
CA LEU A 70 -22.94 -3.57 0.11
C LEU A 70 -21.80 -3.52 1.13
N ALA A 71 -22.11 -3.20 2.39
CA ALA A 71 -21.13 -3.18 3.47
C ALA A 71 -20.57 -4.58 3.76
N ALA A 72 -21.42 -5.61 3.76
CA ALA A 72 -21.00 -7.00 3.92
C ALA A 72 -20.07 -7.47 2.78
N ASP A 73 -20.44 -7.18 1.52
CA ASP A 73 -19.62 -7.52 0.35
C ASP A 73 -18.28 -6.79 0.37
N GLN A 74 -18.29 -5.50 0.72
CA GLN A 74 -17.06 -4.72 0.86
C GLN A 74 -16.14 -5.31 1.92
N ALA A 75 -16.66 -5.63 3.11
CA ALA A 75 -15.88 -6.23 4.20
C ALA A 75 -15.28 -7.59 3.81
N SER A 76 -16.03 -8.42 3.06
CA SER A 76 -15.55 -9.72 2.56
C SER A 76 -14.36 -9.56 1.59
N LEU A 77 -14.44 -8.59 0.66
CA LEU A 77 -13.34 -8.30 -0.27
C LEU A 77 -12.13 -7.69 0.44
N GLU A 78 -12.33 -6.81 1.41
CA GLU A 78 -11.26 -6.24 2.23
C GLU A 78 -10.53 -7.32 3.05
N ALA A 79 -11.26 -8.29 3.62
CA ALA A 79 -10.67 -9.42 4.32
C ALA A 79 -9.82 -10.31 3.39
N GLN A 80 -10.31 -10.59 2.18
CA GLN A 80 -9.54 -11.33 1.16
C GLN A 80 -8.28 -10.56 0.73
N LEU A 81 -8.37 -9.24 0.57
CA LEU A 81 -7.23 -8.40 0.24
C LEU A 81 -6.19 -8.43 1.36
N ALA A 82 -6.63 -8.28 2.62
CA ALA A 82 -5.76 -8.34 3.79
C ALA A 82 -5.01 -9.68 3.90
N ALA A 83 -5.67 -10.80 3.56
CA ALA A 83 -5.05 -12.12 3.55
C ALA A 83 -3.98 -12.30 2.45
N LEU A 84 -4.07 -11.55 1.34
CA LEU A 84 -3.12 -11.62 0.24
C LEU A 84 -1.94 -10.64 0.38
N GLN A 85 -2.10 -9.60 1.20
CA GLN A 85 -1.02 -8.69 1.51
C GLN A 85 0.08 -9.46 2.26
N PRO A 86 1.36 -9.35 1.83
CA PRO A 86 2.44 -9.95 2.59
C PRO A 86 2.38 -9.39 4.00
N SER A 87 2.38 -10.26 5.03
CA SER A 87 2.58 -9.78 6.39
C SER A 87 3.86 -8.97 6.37
N VAL A 88 3.76 -7.66 6.62
CA VAL A 88 4.91 -6.82 6.93
C VAL A 88 5.38 -7.22 8.33
N SER A 89 5.77 -8.50 8.48
CA SER A 89 6.59 -8.92 9.59
C SER A 89 7.82 -8.05 9.47
N THR A 90 7.89 -7.11 10.40
CA THR A 90 8.93 -6.09 10.47
C THR A 90 10.21 -6.85 10.76
N ARG A 91 10.81 -7.39 9.70
CA ARG A 91 12.07 -8.12 9.77
C ARG A 91 13.12 -7.05 10.00
N ASN A 92 13.30 -6.73 11.28
CA ASN A 92 14.37 -5.94 11.84
C ASN A 92 14.67 -4.64 11.07
N ARG A 93 13.69 -3.72 11.02
CA ARG A 93 14.05 -2.30 10.94
C ARG A 93 14.56 -1.93 12.33
N GLY A 94 15.86 -2.08 12.54
CA GLY A 94 16.51 -1.56 13.75
C GLY A 94 16.12 -0.09 13.92
N THR A 95 15.41 0.20 15.00
CA THR A 95 15.21 1.54 15.54
C THR A 95 15.55 1.47 17.03
N PRO A 96 15.97 2.57 17.71
CA PRO A 96 15.94 3.96 17.26
C PRO A 96 17.25 4.74 17.54
N ARG A 97 17.60 5.72 16.70
CA ARG A 97 18.30 6.90 17.22
C ARG A 97 17.41 8.11 16.98
N GLN A 98 16.74 8.50 18.06
CA GLN A 98 16.11 9.80 18.16
C GLN A 98 17.21 10.86 17.97
N ALA A 99 17.11 11.62 16.87
CA ALA A 99 17.69 12.94 16.80
C ALA A 99 16.53 13.91 16.94
N SER A 100 16.29 14.32 18.18
CA SER A 100 15.51 15.51 18.48
C SER A 100 16.20 16.72 17.85
N THR A 101 15.58 17.33 16.84
CA THR A 101 15.82 18.73 16.53
C THR A 101 14.49 19.43 16.41
N SER A 102 14.25 20.24 17.44
CA SER A 102 13.12 21.11 17.69
C SER A 102 12.80 22.02 16.49
N PRO A 103 11.55 22.55 16.41
CA PRO A 103 11.08 23.31 15.26
C PRO A 103 11.66 24.73 15.27
N THR A 104 12.39 25.09 14.22
CA THR A 104 12.83 26.48 14.00
C THR A 104 11.62 27.30 13.56
N GLN A 105 11.18 28.18 14.46
CA GLN A 105 10.10 29.14 14.24
C GLN A 105 10.41 30.05 13.04
N THR A 106 9.43 30.13 12.14
CA THR A 106 9.31 31.13 11.09
C THR A 106 9.18 32.51 11.72
N ARG A 107 10.19 33.37 11.57
CA ARG A 107 10.06 34.80 11.90
C ARG A 107 9.39 35.52 10.74
N SER A 108 8.06 35.54 10.78
CA SER A 108 7.24 36.48 10.02
C SER A 108 7.22 37.81 10.76
N THR A 109 7.79 38.87 10.19
CA THR A 109 7.54 40.24 10.65
C THR A 109 6.92 41.02 9.51
N ALA A 110 5.59 41.04 9.48
CA ALA A 110 4.83 41.99 8.70
C ALA A 110 4.59 43.26 9.54
N ALA A 111 5.02 44.38 8.96
CA ALA A 111 4.47 45.74 9.01
C ALA A 111 3.99 46.35 10.33
N THR A 112 4.52 47.52 10.67
CA THR A 112 3.71 48.65 11.15
C THR A 112 4.33 49.97 10.67
N LEU A 113 3.49 50.76 10.00
CA LEU A 113 3.70 52.14 9.59
C LEU A 113 3.81 53.08 10.80
N ALA A 114 4.66 54.11 10.72
CA ALA A 114 4.33 55.44 11.27
C ALA A 114 5.27 56.51 10.68
N ALA A 115 4.65 57.50 10.03
CA ALA A 115 5.25 58.74 9.59
C ALA A 115 5.53 59.68 10.79
N CYS A 116 6.53 60.55 10.67
CA CYS A 116 6.53 61.96 11.12
C CYS A 116 7.88 62.64 10.80
N GLY A 117 7.85 63.75 10.04
CA GLY A 117 8.66 64.96 10.31
C GLY A 117 10.07 65.13 9.69
N HIS A 118 10.16 65.96 8.64
CA HIS A 118 11.29 66.87 8.30
C HIS A 118 11.65 67.82 9.48
N PRO A 119 12.67 68.72 9.45
CA PRO A 119 13.60 69.20 8.38
C PRO A 119 15.10 69.11 8.85
N CYS A 120 16.18 69.53 8.17
CA CYS A 120 16.51 70.56 7.17
C CYS A 120 17.53 70.02 6.16
#